data_AF-A0A1Y1ZUD4-F1
#
_entry.id   AF-A0A1Y1ZUD4-F1
#
_cell.length_a   1.000
_cell.length_b   1.000
_cell.length_c   1.000
_cell.angle_alpha   90.00
_cell.angle_beta   90.00
_cell.angle_gamma   90.00
#
_symmetry.space_group_name_H-M   'P 1'
#
loop_
_entity.id
_entity.type
_entity.pdbx_description
1 polymer ?
#
loop_
_entity_poly.entity_id
_entity_poly.type
_entity_poly.pdbx_seq_one_letter_code
_entity_poly.pdbx_strand_id
1 'polypeptide(L)'
;MYFPSDYNTFSHVILSSYTLIFLLLIAIFFIPYSFFIGFTIPRLFYYRGALGPNPKRYNIKPHYTPEEREIAARQRERRERRAARRAARLRKNGDGDAHSIGNSTLTSDSLFAATNILNDEPVDRDANIDIEDLDPQTASPTLIAQTIKDDRISRLPHFEADDCGDGHNFPGVEFADPVLVNAALANGPFPLETPTEDPYPHPEFRDDPGPYMRMGLKRLDQENWLTVDHTYQKWYEARKEILKNLKEEVLQTVPENCEPGVEAACAELMWQVVGFLTERYPKYFEIVEGKYGAKSVRNRLVGEEFRLMKPWDVEPLEVCARLAMEDFNLLRQSEFTGRHHLVASATLFPAGWSLPERIGASIMDLHGPVPQWDSKLGRSAEQYFVRISPTSPMERSTFFIQTNPSSFPLREILFIQSGKNFFPGNRWNLVPDDILIRRERQTFRRLPKSDMIVFTVKTSLENLTDLSMDERPKLVKEIKAWPEDIAVFKGRDIWARAVIGFCEGRTRFEREDRDLSTVGSLTMLDGE
;
A
#
# COMPACT_ATOMS: atom_id res chain seq x y z
N MET A 1 -65.44 -71.84 -7.45
CA MET A 1 -65.16 -70.41 -7.21
C MET A 1 -63.90 -70.37 -6.35
N TYR A 2 -62.73 -70.29 -6.96
CA TYR A 2 -61.43 -70.24 -6.28
C TYR A 2 -60.87 -68.83 -6.46
N PHE A 3 -60.72 -68.09 -5.35
CA PHE A 3 -60.01 -66.81 -5.32
C PHE A 3 -58.52 -67.10 -5.02
N PRO A 4 -57.55 -66.53 -5.77
CA PRO A 4 -56.15 -66.67 -5.44
C PRO A 4 -55.74 -65.66 -4.37
N SER A 5 -54.93 -66.16 -3.42
CA SER A 5 -54.34 -65.45 -2.30
C SER A 5 -53.00 -64.84 -2.73
N ASP A 6 -53.01 -63.61 -3.26
CA ASP A 6 -51.81 -62.87 -3.68
C ASP A 6 -51.54 -61.59 -2.84
N TYR A 7 -51.93 -61.58 -1.56
CA TYR A 7 -51.73 -60.39 -0.70
C TYR A 7 -50.45 -60.43 0.18
N ASN A 8 -49.78 -61.58 0.31
CA ASN A 8 -48.62 -61.70 1.21
C ASN A 8 -47.27 -61.34 0.57
N THR A 9 -47.09 -61.48 -0.73
CA THR A 9 -45.81 -61.21 -1.41
C THR A 9 -45.57 -59.71 -1.65
N PHE A 10 -46.62 -58.91 -1.84
CA PHE A 10 -46.48 -57.47 -2.11
C PHE A 10 -46.07 -56.67 -0.85
N SER A 11 -46.58 -57.07 0.32
CA SER A 11 -46.29 -56.39 1.59
C SER A 11 -44.83 -56.54 2.03
N HIS A 12 -44.19 -57.68 1.76
CA HIS A 12 -42.78 -57.92 2.10
C HIS A 12 -41.79 -57.14 1.22
N VAL A 13 -42.11 -56.93 -0.06
CA VAL A 13 -41.24 -56.16 -0.98
C VAL A 13 -41.29 -54.66 -0.65
N ILE A 14 -42.46 -54.15 -0.27
CA ILE A 14 -42.63 -52.74 0.12
C ILE A 14 -41.90 -52.45 1.44
N LEU A 15 -42.03 -53.30 2.46
CA LEU A 15 -41.30 -53.13 3.73
C LEU A 15 -39.78 -53.14 3.57
N SER A 16 -39.25 -53.99 2.68
CA SER A 16 -37.82 -54.08 2.37
C SER A 16 -37.28 -52.83 1.65
N SER A 17 -38.14 -52.14 0.90
CA SER A 17 -37.74 -50.95 0.13
C SER A 17 -37.62 -49.72 1.03
N TYR A 18 -38.53 -49.56 2.00
CA TYR A 18 -38.50 -48.46 2.95
C TYR A 18 -37.36 -48.58 3.98
N THR A 19 -37.00 -49.81 4.39
CA THR A 19 -35.85 -50.04 5.28
C THR A 19 -34.54 -49.69 4.58
N LEU A 20 -34.39 -50.00 3.30
CA LEU A 20 -33.20 -49.64 2.53
C LEU A 20 -33.07 -48.11 2.35
N ILE A 21 -34.17 -47.42 2.03
CA ILE A 21 -34.20 -45.96 1.89
C ILE A 21 -33.88 -45.27 3.22
N PHE A 22 -34.42 -45.78 4.33
CA PHE A 22 -34.15 -45.25 5.66
C PHE A 22 -32.68 -45.40 6.08
N LEU A 23 -32.08 -46.57 5.80
CA LEU A 23 -30.65 -46.80 6.03
C LEU A 23 -29.77 -45.89 5.14
N LEU A 24 -30.18 -45.64 3.90
CA LEU A 24 -29.47 -44.75 2.99
C LEU A 24 -29.51 -43.30 3.48
N LEU A 25 -30.65 -42.83 4.00
CA LEU A 25 -30.78 -41.51 4.60
C LEU A 25 -29.93 -41.37 5.86
N ILE A 26 -29.90 -42.38 6.73
CA ILE A 26 -29.00 -42.38 7.89
C ILE A 26 -27.54 -42.31 7.43
N ALA A 27 -27.13 -43.07 6.41
CA ALA A 27 -25.78 -43.02 5.88
C ALA A 27 -25.42 -41.62 5.32
N ILE A 28 -26.33 -40.98 4.59
CA ILE A 28 -26.12 -39.65 4.00
C ILE A 28 -25.94 -38.56 5.05
N PHE A 29 -26.62 -38.64 6.20
CA PHE A 29 -26.53 -37.60 7.24
C PHE A 29 -25.53 -37.93 8.35
N PHE A 30 -25.43 -39.20 8.76
CA PHE A 30 -24.62 -39.60 9.92
C PHE A 30 -23.14 -39.74 9.59
N ILE A 31 -22.79 -40.16 8.35
CA ILE A 31 -21.39 -40.28 7.91
C ILE A 31 -20.70 -38.90 7.82
N PRO A 32 -21.24 -37.88 7.12
CA PRO A 32 -20.60 -36.57 7.07
C PRO A 32 -20.59 -35.88 8.44
N TYR A 33 -21.61 -36.10 9.28
CA TYR A 33 -21.63 -35.55 10.64
C TYR A 33 -20.54 -36.18 11.52
N SER A 34 -20.31 -37.49 11.39
CA SER A 34 -19.20 -38.18 12.08
C SER A 34 -17.83 -37.70 11.60
N PHE A 35 -17.66 -37.43 10.31
CA PHE A 35 -16.45 -36.79 9.77
C PHE A 35 -16.26 -35.36 10.29
N PHE A 36 -17.33 -34.55 10.37
CA PHE A 36 -17.28 -33.20 10.92
C PHE A 36 -16.85 -33.20 12.39
N ILE A 37 -17.42 -34.08 13.22
CA ILE A 37 -17.03 -34.23 14.63
C ILE A 37 -15.57 -34.71 14.74
N GLY A 38 -15.20 -35.72 13.94
CA GLY A 38 -13.85 -36.28 13.90
C GLY A 38 -12.77 -35.29 13.45
N PHE A 39 -13.12 -34.28 12.65
CA PHE A 39 -12.18 -33.24 12.24
C PHE A 39 -12.18 -32.05 13.20
N THR A 40 -13.34 -31.65 13.71
CA THR A 40 -13.51 -30.39 14.48
C THR A 40 -13.02 -30.53 15.92
N ILE A 41 -13.29 -31.66 16.59
CA ILE A 41 -12.89 -31.87 17.99
C ILE A 41 -11.36 -31.94 18.14
N PRO A 42 -10.61 -32.70 17.32
CA PRO A 42 -9.15 -32.69 17.38
C PRO A 42 -8.55 -31.33 17.05
N ARG A 43 -9.16 -30.57 16.11
CA ARG A 43 -8.71 -29.20 15.80
C ARG A 43 -8.89 -28.26 16.99
N LEU A 44 -10.04 -28.31 17.66
CA LEU A 44 -10.30 -27.56 18.89
C LEU A 44 -9.33 -27.95 20.02
N PHE A 45 -8.99 -29.25 20.13
CA PHE A 45 -8.00 -29.73 21.10
C PHE A 45 -6.58 -29.28 20.76
N TYR A 46 -6.20 -29.33 19.47
CA TYR A 46 -4.91 -28.85 18.97
C TYR A 46 -4.73 -27.34 19.17
N TYR A 47 -5.78 -26.54 18.92
CA TYR A 47 -5.74 -25.09 19.19
C TYR A 47 -5.76 -24.75 20.68
N ARG A 48 -6.20 -25.67 21.55
CA ARG A 48 -6.05 -25.52 23.00
C ARG A 48 -4.61 -25.72 23.49
N GLY A 49 -3.79 -26.47 22.74
CA GLY A 49 -2.38 -26.73 23.03
C GLY A 49 -1.38 -25.83 22.30
N ALA A 50 -1.83 -25.05 21.30
CA ALA A 50 -1.00 -24.13 20.51
C ALA A 50 -1.04 -22.67 21.00
N LEU A 51 -1.63 -22.41 22.17
CA LEU A 51 -1.34 -21.18 22.91
C LEU A 51 0.05 -21.36 23.52
N GLY A 52 1.06 -20.78 22.85
CA GLY A 52 2.42 -20.70 23.34
C GLY A 52 2.52 -20.11 24.75
N PRO A 53 3.71 -20.11 25.37
CA PRO A 53 3.90 -19.61 26.73
C PRO A 53 3.22 -18.25 26.91
N ASN A 54 2.54 -18.08 28.04
CA ASN A 54 1.80 -16.87 28.39
C ASN A 54 2.53 -15.61 27.89
N PRO A 55 1.87 -14.72 27.12
CA PRO A 55 2.52 -13.57 26.52
C PRO A 55 3.25 -12.76 27.60
N LYS A 56 4.57 -12.66 27.48
CA LYS A 56 5.37 -11.76 28.33
C LYS A 56 4.86 -10.34 28.09
N ARG A 57 4.23 -9.74 29.10
CA ARG A 57 3.84 -8.34 29.07
C ARG A 57 5.10 -7.49 29.21
N TYR A 58 5.55 -6.88 28.12
CA TYR A 58 6.57 -5.85 28.15
C TYR A 58 5.92 -4.53 28.56
N ASN A 59 6.34 -3.96 29.69
CA ASN A 59 5.90 -2.65 30.12
C ASN A 59 6.87 -1.62 29.54
N ILE A 60 6.59 -1.13 28.34
CA ILE A 60 7.37 -0.07 27.70
C ILE A 60 7.09 1.22 28.48
N LYS A 61 7.98 1.58 29.42
CA LYS A 61 7.96 2.89 30.07
C LYS A 61 8.65 3.88 29.14
N PRO A 62 7.94 4.87 28.57
CA PRO A 62 8.59 5.91 27.79
C PRO A 62 9.40 6.79 28.75
N HIS A 63 10.61 7.16 28.36
CA HIS A 63 11.50 7.97 29.16
C HIS A 63 11.09 9.44 29.11
N TYR A 64 10.04 9.82 29.84
CA TYR A 64 9.60 11.21 29.93
C TYR A 64 10.42 11.97 30.97
N THR A 65 10.86 13.17 30.60
CA THR A 65 11.33 14.20 31.54
C THR A 65 10.21 14.60 32.52
N PRO A 66 10.52 15.16 33.71
CA PRO A 66 9.50 15.56 34.68
C PRO A 66 8.42 16.49 34.11
N GLU A 67 8.80 17.39 33.20
CA GLU A 67 7.89 18.33 32.53
C GLU A 67 6.94 17.61 31.55
N GLU A 68 7.46 16.66 30.77
CA GLU A 68 6.64 15.83 29.87
C GLU A 68 5.67 14.92 30.63
N ARG A 69 6.03 14.46 31.84
CA ARG A 69 5.12 13.71 32.72
C ARG A 69 3.95 14.56 33.16
N GLU A 70 4.19 15.83 33.48
CA GLU A 70 3.13 16.75 33.88
C GLU A 70 2.20 17.09 32.71
N ILE A 71 2.77 17.30 31.52
CA ILE A 71 2.00 17.51 30.29
C ILE A 71 1.15 16.28 29.95
N ALA A 72 1.73 15.08 30.01
CA ALA A 72 1.01 13.83 29.76
C ALA A 72 -0.09 13.58 30.78
N ALA A 73 0.14 13.90 32.06
CA ALA A 73 -0.87 13.81 33.12
C ALA A 73 -2.05 14.78 32.87
N ARG A 74 -1.76 16.04 32.54
CA ARG A 74 -2.80 17.04 32.19
C ARG A 74 -3.58 16.65 30.93
N GLN A 75 -2.92 16.07 29.92
CA GLN A 75 -3.58 15.57 28.71
C GLN A 75 -4.47 14.37 29.01
N ARG A 76 -4.02 13.45 29.86
CA ARG A 76 -4.80 12.29 30.30
C ARG A 76 -6.05 12.71 31.07
N GLU A 77 -5.91 13.62 32.03
CA GLU A 77 -7.05 14.14 32.78
C GLU A 77 -8.08 14.84 31.87
N ARG A 78 -7.61 15.61 30.88
CA ARG A 78 -8.48 16.22 29.85
C ARG A 78 -9.22 15.17 29.01
N ARG A 79 -8.56 14.07 28.65
CA ARG A 79 -9.18 12.96 27.90
C ARG A 79 -10.23 12.25 28.72
N GLU A 80 -9.95 11.96 29.99
CA GLU A 80 -10.89 11.32 30.91
C GLU A 80 -12.12 12.21 31.17
N ARG A 81 -11.92 13.53 31.37
CA ARG A 81 -13.04 14.49 31.48
C ARG A 81 -13.88 14.57 30.20
N ARG A 82 -13.26 14.51 29.01
CA ARG A 82 -13.98 14.47 27.72
C ARG A 82 -14.76 13.16 27.54
N ALA A 83 -14.16 12.03 27.91
CA ALA A 83 -14.82 10.73 27.87
C ALA A 83 -16.03 10.68 28.82
N ALA A 84 -15.88 11.18 30.06
CA ALA A 84 -16.97 11.28 31.03
C ALA A 84 -18.12 12.17 30.53
N ARG A 85 -17.81 13.32 29.91
CA ARG A 85 -18.84 14.20 29.30
C ARG A 85 -19.55 13.55 28.11
N ARG A 86 -18.83 12.77 27.30
CA ARG A 86 -19.40 12.02 26.17
C ARG A 86 -20.32 10.89 26.66
N ALA A 87 -19.90 10.15 27.69
CA ALA A 87 -20.71 9.12 28.33
C ALA A 87 -21.98 9.70 28.99
N ALA A 88 -21.88 10.86 29.63
CA ALA A 88 -23.03 11.56 30.20
C ALA A 88 -24.02 12.05 29.12
N ARG A 89 -23.54 12.51 27.96
CA ARG A 89 -24.39 12.86 26.80
C ARG A 89 -25.10 11.65 26.21
N LEU A 90 -24.41 10.52 26.10
CA LEU A 90 -24.99 9.27 25.61
C LEU A 90 -26.10 8.74 26.55
N ARG A 91 -25.96 8.92 27.87
CA ARG A 91 -27.02 8.59 28.83
C ARG A 91 -28.22 9.53 28.78
N LYS A 92 -28.04 10.79 28.35
CA LYS A 92 -29.13 11.79 28.33
C LYS A 92 -29.97 11.74 27.04
N ASN A 93 -29.45 11.12 25.99
CA ASN A 93 -30.11 11.02 24.68
C ASN A 93 -30.67 9.62 24.37
N GLY A 94 -30.65 8.70 25.35
CA GLY A 94 -31.05 7.31 25.18
C GLY A 94 -32.27 6.94 26.02
N ASP A 95 -33.39 7.64 25.82
CA ASP A 95 -34.72 7.15 26.17
C ASP A 95 -35.54 7.15 24.87
N GLY A 96 -35.68 5.97 24.27
CA GLY A 96 -36.43 5.75 23.04
C GLY A 96 -35.97 4.48 22.33
N ASP A 97 -36.77 3.42 22.47
CA ASP A 97 -36.76 2.16 21.71
C ASP A 97 -35.80 1.05 22.14
N ALA A 98 -36.27 0.30 23.13
CA ALA A 98 -35.81 -1.03 23.47
C ALA A 98 -36.62 -2.09 22.70
N HIS A 99 -35.93 -2.95 21.94
CA HIS A 99 -36.32 -4.35 21.77
C HIS A 99 -35.09 -5.27 21.64
N SER A 100 -34.74 -5.89 22.77
CA SER A 100 -34.41 -7.32 22.96
C SER A 100 -33.42 -8.02 22.00
N ILE A 101 -32.19 -8.28 22.47
CA ILE A 101 -31.53 -9.61 22.48
C ILE A 101 -30.65 -9.69 23.74
N GLY A 102 -30.65 -10.86 24.38
CA GLY A 102 -30.27 -11.09 25.78
C GLY A 102 -28.79 -11.29 26.13
N ASN A 103 -28.57 -11.09 27.43
CA ASN A 103 -27.45 -11.37 28.33
C ASN A 103 -26.28 -12.27 27.88
N SER A 104 -25.07 -11.78 28.13
CA SER A 104 -24.10 -12.53 28.95
C SER A 104 -23.21 -11.58 29.78
N THR A 105 -22.94 -12.03 30.99
CA THR A 105 -22.52 -11.33 32.20
C THR A 105 -21.00 -11.14 32.24
N LEU A 106 -20.53 -9.91 32.44
CA LEU A 106 -19.15 -9.61 32.86
C LEU A 106 -19.15 -9.41 34.37
N THR A 107 -18.67 -10.40 35.12
CA THR A 107 -18.38 -10.26 36.54
C THR A 107 -17.02 -9.61 36.74
N SER A 108 -17.05 -8.57 37.56
CA SER A 108 -15.93 -7.91 38.20
C SER A 108 -15.13 -8.91 39.04
N ASP A 109 -13.88 -9.16 38.69
CA ASP A 109 -12.88 -9.65 39.63
C ASP A 109 -11.49 -9.16 39.23
N SER A 110 -10.67 -8.88 40.25
CA SER A 110 -9.28 -8.37 40.23
C SER A 110 -9.07 -6.85 40.23
N LEU A 111 -9.64 -6.19 41.23
CA LEU A 111 -8.90 -5.19 42.02
C LEU A 111 -8.45 -5.86 43.32
N PHE A 112 -7.25 -5.52 43.79
CA PHE A 112 -6.50 -6.07 44.94
C PHE A 112 -5.54 -7.23 44.66
N ALA A 113 -4.28 -6.88 44.39
CA ALA A 113 -3.13 -7.37 45.16
C ALA A 113 -1.88 -6.57 44.75
N ALA A 114 -1.68 -5.42 45.40
CA ALA A 114 -0.36 -4.82 45.54
C ALA A 114 0.11 -5.15 46.96
N THR A 115 1.27 -5.79 47.12
CA THR A 115 2.33 -5.35 48.04
C THR A 115 3.53 -6.30 48.02
N ASN A 116 4.70 -5.68 47.92
CA ASN A 116 6.02 -6.04 48.47
C ASN A 116 6.75 -7.28 47.92
N ILE A 117 7.89 -7.03 47.26
CA ILE A 117 9.23 -7.39 47.77
C ILE A 117 10.23 -6.35 47.23
N LEU A 118 11.22 -6.06 48.08
CA LEU A 118 12.18 -4.97 48.07
C LEU A 118 13.32 -5.13 47.06
N ASN A 119 13.92 -3.98 46.75
CA ASN A 119 15.32 -3.69 46.42
C ASN A 119 15.96 -4.41 45.23
N ASP A 120 16.21 -3.64 44.16
CA ASP A 120 17.56 -3.55 43.58
C ASP A 120 17.68 -2.25 42.77
N GLU A 121 18.80 -1.55 42.96
CA GLU A 121 19.16 -0.28 42.30
C GLU A 121 19.46 -0.48 40.80
N PRO A 122 19.25 0.54 39.94
CA PRO A 122 19.59 0.44 38.53
C PRO A 122 21.08 0.71 38.32
N VAL A 123 21.83 -0.31 37.90
CA VAL A 123 23.19 -0.14 37.38
C VAL A 123 23.10 0.28 35.91
N ASP A 124 23.72 1.43 35.63
CA ASP A 124 23.91 2.04 34.32
C ASP A 124 24.57 1.04 33.34
N ARG A 125 24.07 0.96 32.11
CA ARG A 125 24.58 0.05 31.07
C ARG A 125 24.96 0.86 29.84
N ASP A 126 26.22 1.27 29.77
CA ASP A 126 26.86 1.58 28.49
C ASP A 126 27.14 0.28 27.74
N ALA A 127 26.56 0.16 26.56
CA ALA A 127 26.83 -0.93 25.62
C ALA A 127 27.93 -0.48 24.66
N ASN A 128 28.97 -1.33 24.54
CA ASN A 128 30.17 -1.26 23.70
C ASN A 128 31.45 -0.87 24.46
N ILE A 129 31.94 -1.81 25.27
CA ILE A 129 33.31 -1.80 25.78
C ILE A 129 33.95 -3.11 25.31
N ASP A 130 35.00 -3.02 24.49
CA ASP A 130 35.82 -4.17 24.12
C ASP A 130 36.71 -4.59 25.30
N ILE A 131 37.00 -5.88 25.43
CA ILE A 131 37.76 -6.43 26.58
C ILE A 131 39.18 -5.82 26.67
N GLU A 132 39.73 -5.39 25.54
CA GLU A 132 41.04 -4.74 25.47
C GLU A 132 41.05 -3.31 26.06
N ASP A 133 39.88 -2.70 26.24
CA ASP A 133 39.71 -1.35 26.80
C ASP A 133 39.40 -1.36 28.31
N LEU A 134 39.33 -2.54 28.96
CA LEU A 134 39.10 -2.67 30.40
C LEU A 134 40.44 -2.67 31.17
N ASP A 135 40.69 -1.62 31.95
CA ASP A 135 41.82 -1.59 32.88
C ASP A 135 41.60 -2.60 34.04
N PRO A 136 42.47 -3.62 34.20
CA PRO A 136 42.31 -4.65 35.22
C PRO A 136 42.33 -4.14 36.67
N GLN A 137 42.83 -2.92 36.91
CA GLN A 137 42.95 -2.36 38.26
C GLN A 137 41.71 -1.58 38.69
N THR A 138 40.80 -1.23 37.77
CA THR A 138 39.66 -0.33 38.03
C THR A 138 38.29 -0.95 37.73
N ALA A 139 38.22 -2.06 36.99
CA ALA A 139 36.97 -2.74 36.68
C ALA A 139 36.43 -3.63 37.82
N SER A 140 35.11 -3.68 37.99
CA SER A 140 34.49 -4.49 39.05
C SER A 140 34.58 -6.01 38.74
N PRO A 141 34.81 -6.87 39.76
CA PRO A 141 34.94 -8.33 39.54
C PRO A 141 33.71 -8.98 38.89
N THR A 142 32.54 -8.40 39.12
CA THR A 142 31.25 -8.85 38.58
C THR A 142 31.09 -8.57 37.09
N LEU A 143 31.64 -7.44 36.61
CA LEU A 143 31.61 -7.06 35.20
C LEU A 143 32.53 -7.99 34.38
N ILE A 144 33.74 -8.23 34.88
CA ILE A 144 34.71 -9.16 34.25
C ILE A 144 34.13 -10.57 34.14
N ALA A 145 33.45 -11.06 35.20
CA ALA A 145 32.85 -12.39 35.20
C ALA A 145 31.65 -12.54 34.26
N GLN A 146 30.94 -11.44 33.94
CA GLN A 146 29.85 -11.42 32.97
C GLN A 146 30.38 -11.42 31.53
N THR A 147 31.39 -10.59 31.23
CA THR A 147 31.98 -10.51 29.89
C THR A 147 32.64 -11.83 29.47
N ILE A 148 33.30 -12.54 30.40
CA ILE A 148 33.87 -13.88 30.17
C ILE A 148 32.78 -14.95 29.90
N LYS A 149 31.56 -14.73 30.41
CA LYS A 149 30.43 -15.67 30.25
C LYS A 149 29.75 -15.53 28.89
N ASP A 150 29.68 -14.31 28.38
CA ASP A 150 29.03 -14.00 27.10
C ASP A 150 29.89 -14.40 25.89
N ASP A 151 31.20 -14.58 26.08
CA ASP A 151 32.17 -14.95 25.04
C ASP A 151 32.24 -16.48 24.73
N ARG A 152 31.22 -17.25 25.15
CA ARG A 152 31.23 -18.73 25.07
C ARG A 152 30.49 -19.35 23.89
N ILE A 153 29.86 -18.57 23.01
CA ILE A 153 29.10 -19.11 21.87
C ILE A 153 29.64 -18.57 20.54
N SER A 154 30.90 -18.85 20.25
CA SER A 154 31.47 -18.69 18.90
C SER A 154 32.74 -19.52 18.74
N ARG A 155 32.61 -20.86 18.77
CA ARG A 155 33.64 -21.79 18.30
C ARG A 155 33.02 -22.92 17.50
N LEU A 156 32.46 -22.57 16.33
CA LEU A 156 32.73 -23.39 15.15
C LEU A 156 34.19 -23.07 14.74
N PRO A 157 34.99 -24.03 14.27
CA PRO A 157 36.39 -23.79 13.97
C PRO A 157 36.47 -22.62 12.98
N HIS A 158 37.21 -21.59 13.38
CA HIS A 158 37.66 -20.54 12.49
C HIS A 158 38.29 -21.25 11.30
N PHE A 159 37.64 -21.16 10.14
CA PHE A 159 38.31 -21.45 8.89
C PHE A 159 39.51 -20.51 8.91
N GLU A 160 40.72 -21.04 9.08
CA GLU A 160 41.92 -20.25 8.75
C GLU A 160 41.63 -19.71 7.36
N ALA A 161 41.54 -18.39 7.26
CA ALA A 161 41.44 -17.73 5.97
C ALA A 161 42.60 -18.30 5.15
N ASP A 162 42.23 -19.08 4.13
CA ASP A 162 43.13 -19.51 3.08
C ASP A 162 43.83 -18.23 2.64
N ASP A 163 45.12 -18.13 2.99
CA ASP A 163 46.02 -17.11 2.47
C ASP A 163 45.96 -17.30 0.97
N CYS A 164 45.06 -16.53 0.35
CA CYS A 164 45.02 -16.34 -1.09
C CYS A 164 46.38 -15.75 -1.40
N GLY A 165 47.33 -16.63 -1.67
CA GLY A 165 48.74 -16.31 -1.73
C GLY A 165 48.97 -15.08 -2.59
N ASP A 166 50.08 -14.41 -2.30
CA ASP A 166 50.61 -13.17 -2.88
C ASP A 166 50.62 -13.03 -4.44
N GLY A 167 49.99 -13.95 -5.17
CA GLY A 167 49.83 -13.92 -6.61
C GLY A 167 51.05 -14.47 -7.34
N HIS A 168 52.14 -14.86 -6.65
CA HIS A 168 53.33 -15.38 -7.30
C HIS A 168 53.10 -16.69 -8.06
N ASN A 169 52.07 -17.46 -7.66
CA ASN A 169 51.74 -18.74 -8.29
C ASN A 169 50.91 -18.64 -9.59
N PHE A 170 50.47 -17.43 -9.99
CA PHE A 170 49.65 -17.22 -11.19
C PHE A 170 50.15 -16.06 -12.06
N PRO A 171 51.36 -16.15 -12.65
CA PRO A 171 52.01 -15.06 -13.40
C PRO A 171 51.32 -14.67 -14.72
N GLY A 172 50.18 -15.27 -15.06
CA GLY A 172 49.39 -14.99 -16.27
C GLY A 172 47.98 -14.44 -16.00
N VAL A 173 47.62 -14.21 -14.73
CA VAL A 173 46.35 -13.56 -14.38
C VAL A 173 46.66 -12.08 -14.18
N GLU A 174 46.17 -11.23 -15.09
CA GLU A 174 46.29 -9.78 -14.93
C GLU A 174 45.59 -9.38 -13.63
N PHE A 175 46.31 -8.68 -12.75
CA PHE A 175 45.72 -8.09 -11.55
C PHE A 175 44.58 -7.17 -11.99
N ALA A 176 43.40 -7.35 -11.41
CA ALA A 176 42.27 -6.48 -11.67
C ALA A 176 42.67 -5.05 -11.28
N ASP A 177 42.79 -4.16 -12.27
CA ASP A 177 43.15 -2.76 -12.06
C ASP A 177 42.16 -2.16 -11.04
N PRO A 178 42.61 -1.69 -9.87
CA PRO A 178 41.74 -1.12 -8.85
C PRO A 178 40.87 0.02 -9.41
N VAL A 179 41.34 0.73 -10.43
CA VAL A 179 40.58 1.79 -11.11
C VAL A 179 39.44 1.21 -11.95
N LEU A 180 39.66 0.10 -12.67
CA LEU A 180 38.62 -0.59 -13.43
C LEU A 180 37.61 -1.29 -12.51
N VAL A 181 38.07 -1.87 -11.40
CA VAL A 181 37.20 -2.48 -10.39
C VAL A 181 36.34 -1.43 -9.71
N ASN A 182 36.90 -0.29 -9.30
CA ASN A 182 36.14 0.80 -8.71
C ASN A 182 35.19 1.45 -9.72
N ALA A 183 35.56 1.54 -11.01
CA ALA A 183 34.66 2.01 -12.07
C ALA A 183 33.51 1.04 -12.37
N ALA A 184 33.75 -0.28 -12.30
CA ALA A 184 32.72 -1.31 -12.44
C ALA A 184 31.79 -1.37 -11.21
N LEU A 185 32.33 -1.15 -10.00
CA LEU A 185 31.54 -1.02 -8.78
C LEU A 185 30.71 0.27 -8.75
N ALA A 186 31.18 1.35 -9.39
CA ALA A 186 30.47 2.63 -9.47
C ALA A 186 29.41 2.69 -10.58
N ASN A 187 29.59 1.98 -11.70
CA ASN A 187 28.70 2.07 -12.88
C ASN A 187 27.76 0.86 -13.06
N GLY A 188 27.72 -0.07 -12.11
CA GLY A 188 26.97 -1.31 -12.26
C GLY A 188 27.61 -2.25 -13.31
N PRO A 189 27.03 -3.46 -13.50
CA PRO A 189 27.65 -4.50 -14.32
C PRO A 189 27.74 -4.16 -15.82
N PHE A 190 27.06 -3.11 -16.29
CA PHE A 190 26.98 -2.73 -17.71
C PHE A 190 26.90 -1.20 -17.87
N PRO A 191 27.31 -0.63 -19.02
CA PRO A 191 27.21 0.81 -19.27
C PRO A 191 25.77 1.34 -19.12
N LEU A 192 25.62 2.47 -18.43
CA LEU A 192 24.33 3.11 -18.23
C LEU A 192 23.94 3.99 -19.43
N GLU A 193 22.67 3.92 -19.80
CA GLU A 193 22.04 4.79 -20.78
C GLU A 193 21.28 5.91 -20.06
N THR A 194 21.24 7.11 -20.66
CA THR A 194 20.40 8.22 -20.17
C THR A 194 19.25 8.43 -21.15
N PRO A 195 17.99 8.48 -20.67
CA PRO A 195 16.86 8.77 -21.55
C PRO A 195 16.93 10.23 -22.01
N THR A 196 16.71 10.44 -23.30
CA THR A 196 16.66 11.78 -23.92
C THR A 196 15.25 12.19 -24.33
N GLU A 197 14.29 11.27 -24.15
CA GLU A 197 12.89 11.47 -24.48
C GLU A 197 12.25 12.50 -23.55
N ASP A 198 11.47 13.40 -24.15
CA ASP A 198 10.63 14.31 -23.40
C ASP A 198 9.47 13.55 -22.72
N PRO A 199 8.97 14.03 -21.57
CA PRO A 199 7.83 13.43 -20.89
C PRO A 199 6.63 13.39 -21.83
N TYR A 200 5.90 12.27 -21.80
CA TYR A 200 4.70 12.14 -22.61
C TYR A 200 3.71 13.27 -22.27
N PRO A 201 3.24 14.03 -23.28
CA PRO A 201 2.49 15.25 -23.05
C PRO A 201 1.23 14.96 -22.25
N HIS A 202 0.99 15.79 -21.25
CA HIS A 202 -0.24 15.73 -20.48
C HIS A 202 -1.41 16.24 -21.31
N PRO A 203 -2.62 15.67 -21.15
CA PRO A 203 -3.79 16.28 -21.73
C PRO A 203 -3.98 17.70 -21.18
N GLU A 204 -4.22 18.63 -22.08
CA GLU A 204 -4.56 20.00 -21.71
C GLU A 204 -5.80 20.05 -20.81
N PHE A 205 -5.86 21.06 -19.95
CA PHE A 205 -7.07 21.36 -19.19
C PHE A 205 -8.24 21.67 -20.12
N ARG A 206 -9.45 21.34 -19.67
CA ARG A 206 -10.66 21.50 -20.49
C ARG A 206 -11.01 22.99 -20.65
N ASP A 207 -11.03 23.46 -21.89
CA ASP A 207 -11.48 24.82 -22.20
C ASP A 207 -13.01 24.99 -22.03
N ASP A 208 -13.76 23.93 -22.36
CA ASP A 208 -15.18 23.78 -22.03
C ASP A 208 -15.38 22.56 -21.10
N PRO A 209 -15.28 22.75 -19.78
CA PRO A 209 -15.57 21.70 -18.81
C PRO A 209 -17.09 21.53 -18.77
N GLY A 210 -17.63 20.77 -19.73
CA GLY A 210 -19.01 20.28 -19.67
C GLY A 210 -19.30 19.50 -18.38
N PRO A 211 -20.46 18.84 -18.25
CA PRO A 211 -20.88 18.23 -16.97
C PRO A 211 -19.79 17.32 -16.40
N TYR A 212 -19.29 17.67 -15.21
CA TYR A 212 -18.06 17.13 -14.63
C TYR A 212 -18.10 15.61 -14.39
N MET A 213 -19.29 15.05 -14.16
CA MET A 213 -19.49 13.63 -13.87
C MET A 213 -19.58 12.78 -15.15
N ARG A 214 -18.52 12.75 -15.96
CA ARG A 214 -18.33 11.80 -17.07
C ARG A 214 -17.08 10.96 -16.82
N MET A 215 -17.05 9.73 -17.33
CA MET A 215 -15.91 8.82 -17.11
C MET A 215 -14.59 9.33 -17.69
N GLY A 216 -14.63 10.23 -18.69
CA GLY A 216 -13.44 10.86 -19.28
C GLY A 216 -12.54 9.91 -20.08
N LEU A 217 -13.06 8.73 -20.46
CA LEU A 217 -12.32 7.71 -21.17
C LEU A 217 -12.09 8.11 -22.64
N LYS A 218 -10.87 7.86 -23.11
CA LYS A 218 -10.43 7.99 -24.51
C LYS A 218 -9.72 6.70 -24.92
N ARG A 219 -9.63 6.42 -26.22
CA ARG A 219 -8.82 5.29 -26.71
C ARG A 219 -7.36 5.53 -26.37
N LEU A 220 -6.72 4.52 -25.79
CA LEU A 220 -5.29 4.55 -25.55
C LEU A 220 -4.57 4.40 -26.89
N ASP A 221 -3.61 5.29 -27.14
CA ASP A 221 -2.59 5.04 -28.15
C ASP A 221 -1.66 3.92 -27.65
N GLN A 222 -1.69 2.79 -28.35
CA GLN A 222 -1.00 1.59 -27.91
C GLN A 222 0.51 1.76 -27.90
N GLU A 223 1.08 2.60 -28.77
CA GLU A 223 2.51 2.91 -28.78
C GLU A 223 2.98 3.68 -27.53
N ASN A 224 2.01 4.24 -26.80
CA ASN A 224 2.22 5.07 -25.63
C ASN A 224 1.64 4.42 -24.37
N TRP A 225 1.49 3.09 -24.31
CA TRP A 225 0.98 2.41 -23.11
C TRP A 225 1.85 2.70 -21.88
N LEU A 226 3.15 2.42 -21.95
CA LEU A 226 4.12 2.72 -20.92
C LEU A 226 5.11 3.75 -21.45
N THR A 227 5.42 4.76 -20.65
CA THR A 227 6.25 5.88 -21.09
C THR A 227 7.58 5.87 -20.33
N VAL A 228 8.68 6.15 -21.05
CA VAL A 228 10.01 6.34 -20.48
C VAL A 228 10.51 7.69 -20.95
N ASP A 229 10.94 8.52 -20.01
CA ASP A 229 11.40 9.89 -20.25
C ASP A 229 12.66 10.19 -19.43
N HIS A 230 13.25 11.37 -19.62
CA HIS A 230 14.47 11.79 -18.93
C HIS A 230 14.36 11.80 -17.39
N THR A 231 13.15 11.74 -16.82
CA THR A 231 12.93 11.66 -15.36
C THR A 231 12.97 10.23 -14.82
N TYR A 232 13.10 9.22 -15.68
CA TYR A 232 13.04 7.80 -15.34
C TYR A 232 13.91 7.42 -14.15
N GLN A 233 15.21 7.71 -14.18
CA GLN A 233 16.15 7.30 -13.13
C GLN A 233 15.76 7.88 -11.76
N LYS A 234 15.32 9.14 -11.74
CA LYS A 234 14.90 9.84 -10.52
C LYS A 234 13.66 9.17 -9.91
N TRP A 235 12.69 8.81 -10.75
CA TRP A 235 11.52 8.06 -10.29
C TRP A 235 11.83 6.62 -9.91
N TYR A 236 12.73 5.97 -10.63
CA TYR A 236 13.18 4.62 -10.33
C TYR A 236 13.75 4.53 -8.92
N GLU A 237 14.62 5.48 -8.55
CA GLU A 237 15.21 5.50 -7.21
C GLU A 237 14.16 5.74 -6.12
N ALA A 238 13.21 6.66 -6.35
CA ALA A 238 12.09 6.86 -5.42
C ALA A 238 11.25 5.57 -5.26
N ARG A 239 10.98 4.86 -6.36
CA ARG A 239 10.26 3.58 -6.35
C ARG A 239 11.03 2.51 -5.58
N LYS A 240 12.33 2.39 -5.84
CA LYS A 240 13.23 1.43 -5.21
C LYS A 240 13.32 1.65 -3.70
N GLU A 241 13.42 2.90 -3.26
CA GLU A 241 13.45 3.25 -1.83
C GLU A 241 12.12 2.89 -1.14
N ILE A 242 10.98 3.20 -1.76
CA ILE A 242 9.65 2.84 -1.24
C ILE A 242 9.50 1.32 -1.15
N LEU A 243 9.85 0.57 -2.21
CA LEU A 243 9.80 -0.89 -2.21
C LEU A 243 10.71 -1.51 -1.16
N LYS A 244 11.90 -0.94 -0.93
CA LYS A 244 12.83 -1.43 0.08
C LYS A 244 12.28 -1.27 1.49
N ASN A 245 11.64 -0.13 1.78
CA ASN A 245 11.25 0.22 3.15
C ASN A 245 9.80 -0.15 3.49
N LEU A 246 8.91 -0.21 2.49
CA LEU A 246 7.46 -0.29 2.66
C LEU A 246 6.81 -1.35 1.76
N LYS A 247 7.55 -2.41 1.39
CA LYS A 247 7.09 -3.44 0.43
C LYS A 247 5.67 -3.94 0.70
N GLU A 248 5.37 -4.30 1.94
CA GLU A 248 4.06 -4.85 2.35
C GLU A 248 2.91 -3.83 2.24
N GLU A 249 3.22 -2.53 2.27
CA GLU A 249 2.22 -1.47 2.13
C GLU A 249 1.95 -1.08 0.68
N VAL A 250 2.87 -1.39 -0.24
CA VAL A 250 2.78 -0.94 -1.64
C VAL A 250 2.62 -2.08 -2.64
N LEU A 251 2.95 -3.31 -2.25
CA LEU A 251 2.84 -4.49 -3.08
C LEU A 251 2.07 -5.59 -2.35
N GLN A 252 0.88 -5.89 -2.85
CA GLN A 252 0.00 -6.89 -2.27
C GLN A 252 -0.73 -7.68 -3.35
N THR A 253 -0.87 -8.98 -3.10
CA THR A 253 -1.68 -9.90 -3.92
C THR A 253 -2.63 -10.65 -3.00
N VAL A 254 -3.87 -10.85 -3.44
CA VAL A 254 -4.80 -11.75 -2.75
C VAL A 254 -4.22 -13.16 -2.77
N PRO A 255 -4.29 -13.92 -1.66
CA PRO A 255 -3.74 -15.27 -1.60
C PRO A 255 -4.34 -16.20 -2.67
N GLU A 256 -3.49 -17.03 -3.29
CA GLU A 256 -3.87 -17.96 -4.38
C GLU A 256 -4.94 -18.99 -3.94
N ASN A 257 -5.03 -19.31 -2.65
CA ASN A 257 -6.08 -20.16 -2.08
C ASN A 257 -7.45 -19.48 -2.01
N CYS A 258 -7.48 -18.14 -2.01
CA CYS A 258 -8.71 -17.35 -2.06
C CYS A 258 -9.08 -17.02 -3.51
N GLU A 259 -8.11 -16.62 -4.32
CA GLU A 259 -8.29 -16.23 -5.72
C GLU A 259 -7.26 -16.95 -6.62
N PRO A 260 -7.59 -18.14 -7.14
CA PRO A 260 -6.68 -18.88 -8.02
C PRO A 260 -6.43 -18.16 -9.35
N GLY A 261 -5.19 -18.20 -9.83
CA GLY A 261 -4.74 -17.61 -11.09
C GLY A 261 -4.13 -16.21 -10.95
N VAL A 262 -4.09 -15.62 -9.75
CA VAL A 262 -3.54 -14.26 -9.54
C VAL A 262 -2.03 -14.26 -9.77
N GLU A 263 -1.29 -15.25 -9.28
CA GLU A 263 0.15 -15.34 -9.53
C GLU A 263 0.46 -15.48 -11.04
N ALA A 264 -0.32 -16.28 -11.74
CA ALA A 264 -0.18 -16.48 -13.18
C ALA A 264 -0.51 -15.21 -13.98
N ALA A 265 -1.51 -14.43 -13.54
CA ALA A 265 -1.85 -13.14 -14.14
C ALA A 265 -0.75 -12.08 -13.89
N CYS A 266 -0.12 -12.07 -12.71
CA CYS A 266 1.04 -11.22 -12.43
C CYS A 266 2.23 -11.58 -13.35
N ALA A 267 2.49 -12.87 -13.56
CA ALA A 267 3.53 -13.32 -14.50
C ALA A 267 3.19 -12.97 -15.96
N GLU A 268 1.92 -13.10 -16.37
CA GLU A 268 1.45 -12.66 -17.68
C GLU A 268 1.67 -11.16 -17.88
N LEU A 269 1.27 -10.34 -16.90
CA LEU A 269 1.47 -8.89 -16.92
C LEU A 269 2.96 -8.56 -17.04
N MET A 270 3.83 -9.22 -16.29
CA MET A 270 5.28 -9.03 -16.40
C MET A 270 5.78 -9.26 -17.82
N TRP A 271 5.34 -10.33 -18.49
CA TRP A 271 5.70 -10.57 -19.89
C TRP A 271 5.14 -9.51 -20.85
N GLN A 272 3.92 -9.00 -20.61
CA GLN A 272 3.35 -7.90 -21.40
C GLN A 272 4.16 -6.61 -21.23
N VAL A 273 4.55 -6.27 -20.00
CA VAL A 273 5.36 -5.07 -19.69
C VAL A 273 6.74 -5.18 -20.30
N VAL A 274 7.42 -6.31 -20.08
CA VAL A 274 8.77 -6.54 -20.62
C VAL A 274 8.75 -6.52 -22.14
N GLY A 275 7.81 -7.22 -22.78
CA GLY A 275 7.66 -7.24 -24.23
C GLY A 275 7.41 -5.85 -24.80
N PHE A 276 6.55 -5.06 -24.16
CA PHE A 276 6.30 -3.68 -24.57
C PHE A 276 7.56 -2.80 -24.44
N LEU A 277 8.25 -2.86 -23.30
CA LEU A 277 9.43 -2.02 -23.06
C LEU A 277 10.60 -2.39 -23.98
N THR A 278 10.80 -3.66 -24.28
CA THR A 278 11.90 -4.11 -25.17
C THR A 278 11.60 -3.84 -26.64
N GLU A 279 10.33 -3.85 -27.04
CA GLU A 279 9.92 -3.47 -28.40
C GLU A 279 9.95 -1.95 -28.60
N ARG A 280 9.42 -1.18 -27.62
CA ARG A 280 9.28 0.29 -27.73
C ARG A 280 10.58 1.04 -27.42
N TYR A 281 11.38 0.53 -26.48
CA TYR A 281 12.62 1.13 -26.01
C TYR A 281 13.79 0.12 -26.01
N PRO A 282 14.13 -0.49 -27.16
CA PRO A 282 15.18 -1.53 -27.27
C PRO A 282 16.57 -1.02 -26.87
N LYS A 283 16.79 0.29 -26.89
CA LYS A 283 18.02 0.93 -26.41
C LYS A 283 18.21 0.75 -24.90
N TYR A 284 17.12 0.74 -24.14
CA TYR A 284 17.11 0.79 -22.68
C TYR A 284 16.81 -0.57 -22.05
N PHE A 285 15.98 -1.38 -22.69
CA PHE A 285 15.56 -2.69 -22.17
C PHE A 285 15.88 -3.80 -23.16
N GLU A 286 16.50 -4.85 -22.65
CA GLU A 286 16.94 -5.99 -23.45
C GLU A 286 16.58 -7.30 -22.73
N ILE A 287 16.02 -8.27 -23.46
CA ILE A 287 15.87 -9.63 -22.94
C ILE A 287 17.20 -10.36 -23.15
N VAL A 288 17.76 -10.89 -22.08
CA VAL A 288 19.00 -11.64 -22.08
C VAL A 288 18.68 -13.11 -21.84
N GLU A 289 19.27 -13.98 -22.66
CA GLU A 289 19.19 -15.43 -22.49
C GLU A 289 20.50 -15.94 -21.87
N GLY A 290 20.40 -16.41 -20.64
CA GLY A 290 21.48 -17.04 -19.90
C GLY A 290 21.63 -18.53 -20.22
N LYS A 291 22.56 -19.17 -19.48
CA LYS A 291 22.77 -20.62 -19.59
C LYS A 291 21.46 -21.38 -19.29
N TYR A 292 21.27 -22.50 -19.97
CA TYR A 292 20.11 -23.40 -19.79
C TYR A 292 18.75 -22.76 -20.13
N GLY A 293 18.73 -21.71 -20.96
CA GLY A 293 17.49 -21.04 -21.38
C GLY A 293 16.92 -20.08 -20.33
N ALA A 294 17.73 -19.69 -19.33
CA ALA A 294 17.32 -18.72 -18.33
C ALA A 294 17.01 -17.37 -18.98
N LYS A 295 15.82 -16.81 -18.79
CA LYS A 295 15.48 -15.48 -19.34
C LYS A 295 15.52 -14.41 -18.26
N SER A 296 16.16 -13.30 -18.57
CA SER A 296 16.16 -12.08 -17.76
C SER A 296 15.89 -10.85 -18.62
N VAL A 297 15.48 -9.76 -18.00
CA VAL A 297 15.42 -8.43 -18.62
C VAL A 297 16.46 -7.54 -17.99
N ARG A 298 17.31 -6.96 -18.82
CA ARG A 298 18.32 -5.98 -18.45
C ARG A 298 17.77 -4.58 -18.64
N ASN A 299 17.85 -3.77 -17.60
CA ASN A 299 17.52 -2.35 -17.61
C ASN A 299 18.82 -1.52 -17.63
N ARG A 300 19.19 -1.05 -18.83
CA ARG A 300 20.41 -0.27 -19.05
C ARG A 300 20.33 1.15 -18.49
N LEU A 301 19.15 1.62 -18.07
CA LEU A 301 19.02 2.95 -17.48
C LEU A 301 19.57 3.01 -16.05
N VAL A 302 19.58 1.89 -15.34
CA VAL A 302 19.96 1.79 -13.92
C VAL A 302 20.93 0.65 -13.62
N GLY A 303 21.28 -0.16 -14.62
CA GLY A 303 22.26 -1.24 -14.49
C GLY A 303 21.73 -2.46 -13.72
N GLU A 304 20.40 -2.66 -13.67
CA GLU A 304 19.77 -3.79 -12.99
C GLU A 304 19.28 -4.85 -13.99
N GLU A 305 19.25 -6.11 -13.56
CA GLU A 305 18.78 -7.23 -14.35
C GLU A 305 17.80 -8.08 -13.52
N PHE A 306 16.65 -8.44 -14.10
CA PHE A 306 15.58 -9.17 -13.42
C PHE A 306 15.30 -10.49 -14.11
N ARG A 307 15.23 -11.58 -13.34
CA ARG A 307 14.86 -12.90 -13.87
C ARG A 307 13.37 -12.94 -14.23
N LEU A 308 13.05 -13.49 -15.41
CA LEU A 308 11.70 -13.59 -15.98
C LEU A 308 11.09 -14.99 -15.88
N MET A 309 11.67 -15.86 -15.05
CA MET A 309 11.19 -17.22 -14.85
C MET A 309 11.40 -17.69 -13.41
N LYS A 310 10.65 -18.73 -13.04
CA LYS A 310 10.76 -19.37 -11.73
C LYS A 310 12.11 -20.10 -11.57
N PRO A 311 12.70 -20.14 -10.36
CA PRO A 311 12.26 -19.43 -9.16
C PRO A 311 12.49 -17.92 -9.30
N TRP A 312 11.51 -17.14 -8.84
CA TRP A 312 11.53 -15.68 -8.89
C TRP A 312 12.56 -15.14 -7.89
N ASP A 313 13.49 -14.30 -8.36
CA ASP A 313 14.35 -13.53 -7.46
C ASP A 313 13.57 -12.33 -6.86
N VAL A 314 12.66 -11.78 -7.66
CA VAL A 314 11.76 -10.68 -7.34
C VAL A 314 10.38 -11.03 -7.91
N GLU A 315 9.31 -10.73 -7.16
CA GLU A 315 7.94 -11.01 -7.57
C GLU A 315 7.61 -10.38 -8.93
N PRO A 316 6.89 -11.06 -9.85
CA PRO A 316 6.63 -10.54 -11.19
C PRO A 316 5.99 -9.14 -11.22
N LEU A 317 5.09 -8.86 -10.27
CA LEU A 317 4.45 -7.55 -10.16
C LEU A 317 5.42 -6.45 -9.69
N GLU A 318 6.40 -6.80 -8.84
CA GLU A 318 7.46 -5.88 -8.44
C GLU A 318 8.39 -5.57 -9.63
N VAL A 319 8.71 -6.58 -10.45
CA VAL A 319 9.48 -6.38 -11.68
C VAL A 319 8.78 -5.37 -12.59
N CYS A 320 7.45 -5.47 -12.75
CA CYS A 320 6.67 -4.49 -13.52
C CYS A 320 6.84 -3.07 -12.93
N ALA A 321 6.64 -2.93 -11.62
CA ALA A 321 6.65 -1.64 -10.94
C ALA A 321 8.04 -0.99 -10.86
N ARG A 322 9.12 -1.79 -10.94
CA ARG A 322 10.49 -1.29 -11.07
C ARG A 322 10.80 -0.89 -12.51
N LEU A 323 10.48 -1.73 -13.50
CA LEU A 323 10.83 -1.46 -14.90
C LEU A 323 10.06 -0.28 -15.50
N ALA A 324 8.77 -0.15 -15.19
CA ALA A 324 7.93 0.91 -15.73
C ALA A 324 7.77 2.08 -14.75
N MET A 325 7.35 3.24 -15.26
CA MET A 325 7.14 4.44 -14.44
C MET A 325 5.73 4.50 -13.82
N GLU A 326 4.89 3.51 -14.15
CA GLU A 326 3.50 3.37 -13.74
C GLU A 326 3.34 2.48 -12.50
N ASP A 327 2.28 2.74 -11.73
CA ASP A 327 1.76 1.80 -10.74
C ASP A 327 0.83 0.79 -11.43
N PHE A 328 0.79 -0.46 -10.95
CA PHE A 328 0.04 -1.55 -11.58
C PHE A 328 -1.02 -2.11 -10.64
N ASN A 329 -2.22 -2.34 -11.17
CA ASN A 329 -3.35 -2.90 -10.43
C ASN A 329 -4.04 -3.94 -11.32
N LEU A 330 -4.31 -5.13 -10.77
CA LEU A 330 -5.07 -6.18 -11.43
C LEU A 330 -6.45 -6.29 -10.83
N LEU A 331 -7.44 -6.27 -11.72
CA LEU A 331 -8.85 -6.36 -11.40
C LEU A 331 -9.41 -7.65 -11.97
N ARG A 332 -10.06 -8.45 -11.12
CA ARG A 332 -10.75 -9.68 -11.52
C ARG A 332 -12.25 -9.50 -11.35
N GLN A 333 -13.03 -9.92 -12.35
CA GLN A 333 -14.47 -10.01 -12.18
C GLN A 333 -14.82 -11.18 -11.26
N SER A 334 -15.55 -10.91 -10.19
CA SER A 334 -16.08 -11.93 -9.29
C SER A 334 -17.24 -12.65 -9.95
N GLU A 335 -17.19 -13.98 -9.99
CA GLU A 335 -18.27 -14.82 -10.54
C GLU A 335 -19.56 -14.73 -9.71
N PHE A 336 -19.44 -14.49 -8.39
CA PHE A 336 -20.59 -14.41 -7.49
C PHE A 336 -21.30 -13.06 -7.55
N THR A 337 -20.55 -11.96 -7.52
CA THR A 337 -21.13 -10.61 -7.46
C THR A 337 -21.24 -9.93 -8.83
N GLY A 338 -20.54 -10.44 -9.84
CA GLY A 338 -20.39 -9.81 -11.15
C GLY A 338 -19.54 -8.54 -11.15
N ARG A 339 -18.97 -8.14 -10.00
CA ARG A 339 -18.18 -6.90 -9.83
C ARG A 339 -16.68 -7.15 -9.96
N HIS A 340 -15.95 -6.15 -10.43
CA HIS A 340 -14.49 -6.20 -10.48
C HIS A 340 -13.88 -5.89 -9.11
N HIS A 341 -12.95 -6.75 -8.65
CA HIS A 341 -12.23 -6.63 -7.38
C HIS A 341 -10.74 -6.48 -7.60
N LEU A 342 -10.08 -5.68 -6.75
CA LEU A 342 -8.63 -5.51 -6.77
C LEU A 342 -7.94 -6.75 -6.19
N VAL A 343 -7.35 -7.58 -7.05
CA VAL A 343 -6.75 -8.86 -6.64
C VAL A 343 -5.23 -8.81 -6.52
N ALA A 344 -4.58 -7.86 -7.17
CA ALA A 344 -3.15 -7.61 -7.01
C ALA A 344 -2.83 -6.14 -7.32
N SER A 345 -1.85 -5.57 -6.61
CA SER A 345 -1.45 -4.18 -6.80
C SER A 345 0.00 -3.96 -6.42
N ALA A 346 0.69 -3.17 -7.23
CA ALA A 346 1.91 -2.46 -6.89
C ALA A 346 1.64 -0.96 -7.06
N THR A 347 1.22 -0.31 -5.97
CA THR A 347 0.93 1.13 -5.92
C THR A 347 1.97 1.84 -5.09
N LEU A 348 2.97 2.42 -5.76
CA LEU A 348 4.09 3.08 -5.12
C LEU A 348 3.84 4.59 -4.96
N PHE A 349 2.99 5.19 -5.78
CA PHE A 349 2.67 6.61 -5.74
C PHE A 349 1.16 6.80 -5.55
N PRO A 350 0.58 6.42 -4.41
CA PRO A 350 -0.85 6.64 -4.16
C PRO A 350 -1.18 8.13 -4.02
N ALA A 351 -2.48 8.44 -4.16
CA ALA A 351 -3.03 9.80 -4.09
C ALA A 351 -4.14 9.89 -3.05
N GLY A 352 -3.75 9.90 -1.78
CA GLY A 352 -4.63 10.07 -0.63
C GLY A 352 -5.29 8.79 -0.13
N TRP A 353 -4.69 7.63 -0.39
CA TRP A 353 -5.20 6.33 0.04
C TRP A 353 -4.11 5.28 0.26
N SER A 354 -4.42 4.21 1.00
CA SER A 354 -3.48 3.13 1.31
C SER A 354 -3.92 1.80 0.72
N LEU A 355 -2.99 1.01 0.18
CA LEU A 355 -3.28 -0.28 -0.47
C LEU A 355 -3.79 -1.37 0.50
N PRO A 356 -3.25 -1.54 1.73
CA PRO A 356 -3.77 -2.49 2.71
C PRO A 356 -5.26 -2.33 3.03
N GLU A 357 -5.82 -1.12 2.88
CA GLU A 357 -7.23 -0.84 3.11
C GLU A 357 -8.12 -1.20 1.89
N ARG A 358 -7.51 -1.56 0.76
CA ARG A 358 -8.15 -1.64 -0.56
C ARG A 358 -8.00 -2.99 -1.26
N ILE A 359 -6.96 -3.76 -0.94
CA ILE A 359 -6.78 -5.07 -1.54
C ILE A 359 -8.00 -5.97 -1.26
N GLY A 360 -8.47 -6.68 -2.29
CA GLY A 360 -9.67 -7.52 -2.24
C GLY A 360 -11.01 -6.79 -2.32
N ALA A 361 -11.05 -5.46 -2.26
CA ALA A 361 -12.31 -4.71 -2.34
C ALA A 361 -12.79 -4.54 -3.80
N SER A 362 -14.11 -4.37 -3.98
CA SER A 362 -14.69 -4.11 -5.30
C SER A 362 -14.44 -2.66 -5.73
N ILE A 363 -14.39 -2.40 -7.04
CA ILE A 363 -14.21 -1.04 -7.57
C ILE A 363 -15.30 -0.08 -7.05
N MET A 364 -16.51 -0.58 -6.85
CA MET A 364 -17.61 0.16 -6.24
C MET A 364 -17.24 0.64 -4.83
N ASP A 365 -16.72 -0.25 -4.00
CA ASP A 365 -16.37 0.05 -2.61
C ASP A 365 -15.13 0.96 -2.53
N LEU A 366 -14.14 0.72 -3.40
CA LEU A 366 -12.91 1.51 -3.49
C LEU A 366 -13.17 3.01 -3.75
N HIS A 367 -14.24 3.32 -4.48
CA HIS A 367 -14.62 4.68 -4.84
C HIS A 367 -15.77 5.23 -3.99
N GLY A 368 -16.23 4.52 -2.96
CA GLY A 368 -17.25 5.00 -2.02
C GLY A 368 -16.98 6.39 -1.42
N PRO A 369 -15.71 6.77 -1.13
CA PRO A 369 -15.38 8.13 -0.67
C PRO A 369 -15.55 9.23 -1.73
N VAL A 370 -15.62 8.88 -3.02
CA VAL A 370 -15.73 9.85 -4.13
C VAL A 370 -17.18 10.32 -4.26
N PRO A 371 -17.44 11.64 -4.12
CA PRO A 371 -18.80 12.16 -4.22
C PRO A 371 -19.47 11.78 -5.53
N GLN A 372 -20.76 11.42 -5.45
CA GLN A 372 -21.60 11.07 -6.60
C GLN A 372 -21.12 9.83 -7.39
N TRP A 373 -20.17 9.04 -6.88
CA TRP A 373 -19.70 7.83 -7.55
C TRP A 373 -20.82 6.81 -7.76
N ASP A 374 -21.47 6.39 -6.66
CA ASP A 374 -22.50 5.34 -6.69
C ASP A 374 -23.71 5.73 -7.55
N SER A 375 -24.08 7.01 -7.53
CA SER A 375 -25.27 7.50 -8.20
C SER A 375 -25.06 7.81 -9.69
N LYS A 376 -23.83 8.13 -10.15
CA LYS A 376 -23.60 8.60 -11.52
C LYS A 376 -22.57 7.82 -12.33
N LEU A 377 -21.56 7.20 -11.70
CA LEU A 377 -20.41 6.65 -12.43
C LEU A 377 -20.18 5.16 -12.20
N GLY A 378 -20.43 4.64 -11.01
CA GLY A 378 -20.07 3.27 -10.63
C GLY A 378 -20.62 2.20 -11.58
N ARG A 379 -21.91 2.27 -11.90
CA ARG A 379 -22.54 1.33 -12.86
C ARG A 379 -21.94 1.43 -14.26
N SER A 380 -21.67 2.65 -14.73
CA SER A 380 -21.10 2.89 -16.06
C SER A 380 -19.67 2.36 -16.15
N ALA A 381 -18.88 2.54 -15.07
CA ALA A 381 -17.53 2.02 -14.97
C ALA A 381 -17.51 0.48 -14.97
N GLU A 382 -18.40 -0.15 -14.19
CA GLU A 382 -18.53 -1.61 -14.16
C GLU A 382 -18.90 -2.18 -15.53
N GLN A 383 -19.91 -1.60 -16.20
CA GLN A 383 -20.31 -1.99 -17.55
C GLN A 383 -19.18 -1.81 -18.57
N TYR A 384 -18.35 -0.79 -18.37
CA TYR A 384 -17.18 -0.56 -19.21
C TYR A 384 -16.12 -1.65 -19.01
N PHE A 385 -15.80 -2.01 -17.76
CA PHE A 385 -14.85 -3.08 -17.47
C PHE A 385 -15.30 -4.42 -18.04
N VAL A 386 -16.59 -4.73 -18.00
CA VAL A 386 -17.14 -5.93 -18.66
C VAL A 386 -16.87 -5.94 -20.17
N ARG A 387 -16.86 -4.79 -20.85
CA ARG A 387 -16.75 -4.67 -22.31
C ARG A 387 -15.33 -4.49 -22.83
N ILE A 388 -14.39 -4.09 -21.99
CA ILE A 388 -13.02 -3.81 -22.45
C ILE A 388 -12.38 -5.08 -23.00
N SER A 389 -11.78 -5.00 -24.18
CA SER A 389 -11.09 -6.12 -24.81
C SER A 389 -9.57 -5.89 -24.86
N PRO A 390 -8.75 -6.93 -25.08
CA PRO A 390 -7.31 -6.76 -25.24
C PRO A 390 -6.91 -5.82 -26.38
N THR A 391 -7.75 -5.67 -27.41
CA THR A 391 -7.52 -4.83 -28.60
C THR A 391 -8.10 -3.42 -28.49
N SER A 392 -8.79 -3.11 -27.39
CA SER A 392 -9.45 -1.82 -27.18
C SER A 392 -9.05 -1.20 -25.83
N PRO A 393 -7.76 -0.95 -25.58
CA PRO A 393 -7.34 -0.29 -24.36
C PRO A 393 -7.83 1.17 -24.34
N MET A 394 -8.06 1.68 -23.14
CA MET A 394 -8.49 3.07 -22.95
C MET A 394 -7.62 3.75 -21.91
N GLU A 395 -7.66 5.07 -21.93
CA GLU A 395 -7.02 5.92 -20.95
C GLU A 395 -7.96 7.02 -20.47
N ARG A 396 -7.63 7.58 -19.32
CA ARG A 396 -8.20 8.83 -18.82
C ARG A 396 -7.16 9.56 -18.00
N SER A 397 -7.42 10.83 -17.70
CA SER A 397 -6.54 11.61 -16.85
C SER A 397 -7.32 12.32 -15.75
N THR A 398 -6.67 12.45 -14.59
CA THR A 398 -7.12 13.27 -13.47
C THR A 398 -5.94 14.09 -12.99
N PHE A 399 -6.22 15.21 -12.32
CA PHE A 399 -5.19 15.99 -11.66
C PHE A 399 -5.59 16.33 -10.22
N PHE A 400 -4.57 16.61 -9.42
CA PHE A 400 -4.65 17.07 -8.04
C PHE A 400 -3.67 18.22 -7.86
N ILE A 401 -3.98 19.09 -6.90
CA ILE A 401 -3.05 20.12 -6.45
C ILE A 401 -2.41 19.60 -5.17
N GLN A 402 -1.09 19.70 -5.08
CA GLN A 402 -0.33 19.39 -3.87
C GLN A 402 0.73 20.45 -3.66
N THR A 403 1.31 20.49 -2.47
CA THR A 403 2.47 21.34 -2.20
C THR A 403 3.75 20.53 -2.19
N ASN A 404 4.83 21.16 -2.62
CA ASN A 404 6.19 20.72 -2.44
C ASN A 404 6.91 21.70 -1.52
N PRO A 405 6.99 21.44 -0.21
CA PRO A 405 7.93 22.17 0.62
C PRO A 405 9.33 21.85 0.09
N SER A 406 10.09 22.88 -0.30
CA SER A 406 11.39 22.84 -0.99
C SER A 406 12.54 22.03 -0.31
N SER A 407 12.23 21.12 0.61
CA SER A 407 13.13 20.26 1.38
C SER A 407 12.74 18.77 1.39
N PHE A 408 11.65 18.38 0.72
CA PHE A 408 11.16 17.00 0.78
C PHE A 408 11.81 16.13 -0.30
N PRO A 409 12.25 14.90 0.04
CA PRO A 409 12.72 13.96 -0.95
C PRO A 409 11.56 13.51 -1.82
N LEU A 410 11.90 13.19 -3.05
CA LEU A 410 10.94 12.90 -4.10
C LEU A 410 9.93 11.79 -3.75
N ARG A 411 10.39 10.75 -3.05
CA ARG A 411 9.53 9.67 -2.57
C ARG A 411 8.41 10.18 -1.67
N GLU A 412 8.65 11.18 -0.82
CA GLU A 412 7.69 11.69 0.16
C GLU A 412 6.66 12.58 -0.51
N ILE A 413 7.08 13.29 -1.57
CA ILE A 413 6.20 14.09 -2.42
C ILE A 413 5.24 13.18 -3.20
N LEU A 414 5.68 12.00 -3.62
CA LEU A 414 4.88 11.08 -4.41
C LEU A 414 4.06 10.07 -3.61
N PHE A 415 4.56 9.61 -2.46
CA PHE A 415 3.95 8.59 -1.63
C PHE A 415 2.93 9.19 -0.66
N ILE A 416 1.72 9.47 -1.17
CA ILE A 416 0.67 10.15 -0.41
C ILE A 416 -0.44 9.16 -0.06
N GLN A 417 -0.43 8.62 1.17
CA GLN A 417 -1.47 7.69 1.62
C GLN A 417 -2.69 8.36 2.27
N SER A 418 -2.67 9.67 2.51
CA SER A 418 -3.78 10.40 3.14
C SER A 418 -3.98 11.77 2.51
N GLY A 419 -5.23 12.19 2.33
CA GLY A 419 -5.58 13.49 1.73
C GLY A 419 -4.89 14.70 2.40
N LYS A 420 -4.65 14.64 3.71
CA LYS A 420 -3.94 15.71 4.45
C LYS A 420 -2.47 15.85 4.02
N ASN A 421 -1.86 14.78 3.50
CA ASN A 421 -0.46 14.76 3.10
C ASN A 421 -0.24 15.39 1.71
N PHE A 422 -1.31 15.81 1.01
CA PHE A 422 -1.19 16.69 -0.16
C PHE A 422 -0.68 18.09 0.21
N PHE A 423 -0.91 18.52 1.46
CA PHE A 423 -0.59 19.86 1.95
C PHE A 423 0.17 19.79 3.28
N PRO A 424 1.38 19.20 3.31
CA PRO A 424 2.22 19.21 4.50
C PRO A 424 2.53 20.65 4.95
N GLY A 425 2.54 20.90 6.26
CA GLY A 425 2.87 22.20 6.83
C GLY A 425 1.63 23.08 7.11
N ASN A 426 1.78 24.39 6.94
CA ASN A 426 0.78 25.38 7.34
C ASN A 426 0.13 26.07 6.12
N ARG A 427 -1.22 26.07 6.07
CA ARG A 427 -2.05 26.68 5.02
C ARG A 427 -1.74 28.15 4.72
N TRP A 428 -1.13 28.87 5.66
CA TRP A 428 -0.82 30.29 5.53
C TRP A 428 0.38 30.60 4.62
N ASN A 429 1.12 29.56 4.18
CA ASN A 429 2.33 29.68 3.36
C ASN A 429 2.18 29.06 1.95
N LEU A 430 0.97 28.94 1.41
CA LEU A 430 0.77 28.46 0.04
C LEU A 430 1.26 29.53 -0.96
N VAL A 431 2.51 29.39 -1.40
CA VAL A 431 3.13 30.21 -2.45
C VAL A 431 3.14 29.44 -3.78
N PRO A 432 2.97 30.12 -4.94
CA PRO A 432 2.92 29.45 -6.24
C PRO A 432 4.13 28.57 -6.54
N ASP A 433 5.31 28.97 -6.08
CA ASP A 433 6.57 28.24 -6.27
C ASP A 433 6.59 26.88 -5.55
N ASP A 434 5.84 26.74 -4.46
CA ASP A 434 5.72 25.51 -3.70
C ASP A 434 4.50 24.68 -4.15
N ILE A 435 3.77 25.08 -5.20
CA ILE A 435 2.58 24.35 -5.69
C ILE A 435 2.94 23.45 -6.87
N LEU A 436 2.59 22.18 -6.74
CA LEU A 436 2.66 21.18 -7.81
C LEU A 436 1.27 20.81 -8.31
N ILE A 437 1.18 20.68 -9.63
CA ILE A 437 0.08 20.02 -10.32
C ILE A 437 0.49 18.56 -10.48
N ARG A 438 -0.14 17.68 -9.70
CA ARG A 438 0.01 16.24 -9.83
C ARG A 438 -0.98 15.73 -10.86
N ARG A 439 -0.48 15.14 -11.94
CA ARG A 439 -1.29 14.54 -13.00
C ARG A 439 -1.16 13.03 -12.97
N GLU A 440 -2.30 12.36 -13.10
CA GLU A 440 -2.36 10.90 -13.16
C GLU A 440 -3.01 10.48 -14.46
N ARG A 441 -2.23 9.81 -15.30
CA ARG A 441 -2.72 9.13 -16.49
C ARG A 441 -3.01 7.69 -16.15
N GLN A 442 -4.27 7.33 -16.31
CA GLN A 442 -4.84 6.05 -15.93
C GLN A 442 -5.12 5.26 -17.19
N THR A 443 -4.49 4.09 -17.37
CA THR A 443 -4.76 3.22 -18.52
C THR A 443 -5.46 1.93 -18.09
N PHE A 444 -6.31 1.40 -18.95
CA PHE A 444 -7.07 0.19 -18.73
C PHE A 444 -6.91 -0.73 -19.94
N ARG A 445 -6.56 -1.99 -19.71
CA ARG A 445 -6.52 -3.01 -20.76
C ARG A 445 -6.83 -4.39 -20.18
N ARG A 446 -7.33 -5.28 -21.02
CA ARG A 446 -7.54 -6.67 -20.63
C ARG A 446 -6.34 -7.54 -21.00
N LEU A 447 -5.94 -8.41 -20.09
CA LEU A 447 -4.90 -9.41 -20.33
C LEU A 447 -5.44 -10.55 -21.20
N PRO A 448 -4.73 -10.96 -22.25
CA PRO A 448 -5.23 -11.92 -23.23
C PRO A 448 -5.38 -13.36 -22.71
N LYS A 449 -4.64 -13.79 -21.69
CA LYS A 449 -4.68 -15.17 -21.16
C LYS A 449 -5.51 -15.29 -19.90
N SER A 450 -5.29 -14.40 -18.93
CA SER A 450 -5.99 -14.42 -17.64
C SER A 450 -7.37 -13.76 -17.66
N ASP A 451 -7.70 -13.00 -18.72
CA ASP A 451 -8.92 -12.17 -18.84
C ASP A 451 -9.06 -11.10 -17.74
N MET A 452 -8.04 -10.91 -16.89
CA MET A 452 -8.01 -9.86 -15.87
C MET A 452 -7.77 -8.49 -16.50
N ILE A 453 -8.26 -7.45 -15.84
CA ILE A 453 -8.05 -6.07 -16.28
C ILE A 453 -6.84 -5.48 -15.56
N VAL A 454 -5.90 -4.98 -16.34
CA VAL A 454 -4.77 -4.20 -15.84
C VAL A 454 -5.17 -2.73 -15.85
N PHE A 455 -5.07 -2.11 -14.68
CA PHE A 455 -5.21 -0.69 -14.46
C PHE A 455 -3.84 -0.12 -14.09
N THR A 456 -3.28 0.75 -14.94
CA THR A 456 -2.00 1.41 -14.66
C THR A 456 -2.18 2.89 -14.36
N VAL A 457 -1.31 3.45 -13.52
CA VAL A 457 -1.32 4.88 -13.17
C VAL A 457 0.08 5.47 -13.35
N LYS A 458 0.26 6.31 -14.38
CA LYS A 458 1.46 7.16 -14.52
C LYS A 458 1.25 8.46 -13.77
N THR A 459 2.03 8.67 -12.73
CA THR A 459 2.07 9.93 -11.99
C THR A 459 3.15 10.85 -12.57
N SER A 460 2.80 12.12 -12.73
CA SER A 460 3.73 13.18 -13.14
C SER A 460 3.47 14.44 -12.31
N LEU A 461 4.52 15.22 -12.09
CA LEU A 461 4.48 16.46 -11.30
C LEU A 461 4.97 17.61 -12.18
N GLU A 462 4.24 18.72 -12.14
CA GLU A 462 4.52 19.96 -12.86
C GLU A 462 4.44 21.12 -11.87
N ASN A 463 5.41 22.03 -11.84
CA ASN A 463 5.29 23.22 -10.99
C ASN A 463 4.21 24.14 -11.55
N LEU A 464 3.41 24.75 -10.68
CA LEU A 464 2.40 25.72 -11.11
C LEU A 464 3.01 26.89 -11.91
N THR A 465 4.23 27.27 -11.57
CA THR A 465 4.99 28.34 -12.23
C THR A 465 5.42 28.01 -13.65
N ASP A 466 5.63 26.73 -13.95
CA ASP A 466 6.03 26.23 -15.27
C ASP A 466 4.84 26.14 -16.24
N LEU A 467 3.61 26.30 -15.73
CA LEU A 467 2.41 26.22 -16.54
C LEU A 467 2.36 27.34 -17.59
N SER A 468 2.14 26.95 -18.83
CA SER A 468 2.05 27.85 -19.98
C SER A 468 0.94 28.90 -19.81
N MET A 469 1.12 30.08 -20.42
CA MET A 469 0.13 31.17 -20.35
C MET A 469 -1.23 30.76 -20.94
N ASP A 470 -1.24 29.85 -21.91
CA ASP A 470 -2.45 29.35 -22.56
C ASP A 470 -3.22 28.31 -21.71
N GLU A 471 -2.52 27.58 -20.83
CA GLU A 471 -3.15 26.59 -19.95
C GLU A 471 -3.72 27.19 -18.66
N ARG A 472 -3.13 28.26 -18.14
CA ARG A 472 -3.61 28.98 -16.95
C ARG A 472 -5.11 29.30 -16.97
N PRO A 473 -5.68 29.93 -18.02
CA PRO A 473 -7.12 30.20 -18.05
C PRO A 473 -7.96 28.91 -18.12
N LYS A 474 -7.49 27.87 -18.81
CA LYS A 474 -8.18 26.57 -18.91
C LYS A 474 -8.24 25.87 -17.55
N LEU A 475 -7.13 25.90 -16.79
CA LEU A 475 -7.07 25.40 -15.42
C LEU A 475 -8.09 26.10 -14.52
N VAL A 476 -8.15 27.44 -14.57
CA VAL A 476 -9.11 28.22 -13.77
C VAL A 476 -10.56 27.88 -14.13
N LYS A 477 -10.89 27.77 -15.42
CA LYS A 477 -12.22 27.36 -15.88
C LYS A 477 -12.59 25.98 -15.34
N GLU A 478 -11.67 25.01 -15.46
CA GLU A 478 -11.91 23.65 -15.00
C GLU A 478 -12.12 23.57 -13.48
N ILE A 479 -11.32 24.26 -12.67
CA ILE A 479 -11.49 24.31 -11.21
C ILE A 479 -12.82 24.95 -10.82
N LYS A 480 -13.21 26.04 -11.48
CA LYS A 480 -14.49 26.75 -11.22
C LYS A 480 -15.71 25.91 -11.63
N ALA A 481 -15.56 24.97 -12.56
CA ALA A 481 -16.62 24.09 -13.02
C ALA A 481 -16.86 22.85 -12.14
N TRP A 482 -16.02 22.61 -11.13
CA TRP A 482 -16.23 21.49 -10.21
C TRP A 482 -17.49 21.66 -9.36
N PRO A 483 -18.34 20.62 -9.26
CA PRO A 483 -19.37 20.56 -8.24
C PRO A 483 -18.79 20.75 -6.84
N GLU A 484 -19.57 21.33 -5.92
CA GLU A 484 -19.05 21.73 -4.59
C GLU A 484 -18.49 20.56 -3.79
N ASP A 485 -19.15 19.41 -3.80
CA ASP A 485 -18.72 18.20 -3.13
C ASP A 485 -17.38 17.66 -3.68
N ILE A 486 -17.20 17.68 -5.00
CA ILE A 486 -15.93 17.35 -5.66
C ILE A 486 -14.85 18.36 -5.29
N ALA A 487 -15.19 19.64 -5.28
CA ALA A 487 -14.25 20.70 -4.98
C ALA A 487 -13.72 20.58 -3.55
N VAL A 488 -14.60 20.34 -2.57
CA VAL A 488 -14.24 20.05 -1.18
C VAL A 488 -13.39 18.78 -1.10
N PHE A 489 -13.78 17.71 -1.80
CA PHE A 489 -13.00 16.47 -1.85
C PHE A 489 -11.58 16.67 -2.39
N LYS A 490 -11.40 17.51 -3.41
CA LYS A 490 -10.08 17.89 -3.95
C LYS A 490 -9.38 19.00 -3.15
N GLY A 491 -9.94 19.41 -2.02
CA GLY A 491 -9.37 20.41 -1.13
C GLY A 491 -9.33 21.83 -1.70
N ARG A 492 -10.20 22.17 -2.66
CA ARG A 492 -10.21 23.48 -3.35
C ARG A 492 -10.11 24.66 -2.37
N ASP A 493 -10.80 24.59 -1.25
CA ASP A 493 -10.85 25.66 -0.24
C ASP A 493 -9.48 25.98 0.39
N ILE A 494 -8.54 25.03 0.32
CA ILE A 494 -7.19 25.19 0.86
C ILE A 494 -6.33 26.01 -0.10
N TRP A 495 -6.33 25.67 -1.39
CA TRP A 495 -5.32 26.14 -2.35
C TRP A 495 -5.86 27.04 -3.46
N ALA A 496 -7.19 27.12 -3.67
CA ALA A 496 -7.76 27.81 -4.82
C ALA A 496 -7.39 29.28 -4.89
N ARG A 497 -7.32 29.97 -3.75
CA ARG A 497 -6.89 31.37 -3.71
C ARG A 497 -5.50 31.55 -4.33
N ALA A 498 -4.57 30.64 -4.03
CA ALA A 498 -3.21 30.71 -4.54
C ALA A 498 -3.11 30.33 -6.01
N VAL A 499 -3.71 29.21 -6.39
CA VAL A 499 -3.67 28.69 -7.77
C VAL A 499 -4.40 29.62 -8.73
N ILE A 500 -5.64 30.01 -8.41
CA ILE A 500 -6.44 30.89 -9.27
C ILE A 500 -5.84 32.29 -9.30
N GLY A 501 -5.40 32.80 -8.15
CA GLY A 501 -4.74 34.12 -8.08
C GLY A 501 -3.50 34.20 -8.97
N PHE A 502 -2.65 33.18 -8.93
CA PHE A 502 -1.47 33.09 -9.81
C PHE A 502 -1.86 33.01 -11.29
N CYS A 503 -2.80 32.13 -11.64
CA CYS A 503 -3.24 31.95 -13.03
C CYS A 503 -3.90 33.21 -13.63
N GLU A 504 -4.57 34.01 -12.80
CA GLU A 504 -5.19 35.29 -13.19
C GLU A 504 -4.20 36.48 -13.16
N GLY A 505 -2.91 36.25 -12.85
CA GLY A 505 -1.87 37.27 -12.87
C GLY A 505 -1.86 38.21 -11.65
N ARG A 506 -2.47 37.81 -10.52
CA ARG A 506 -2.45 38.60 -9.28
C ARG A 506 -1.04 38.56 -8.69
N THR A 507 -0.33 39.68 -8.78
CA THR A 507 1.13 39.81 -8.55
C THR A 507 1.55 39.83 -7.09
N ARG A 508 0.62 39.77 -6.15
CA ARG A 508 0.94 39.76 -4.72
C ARG A 508 -0.19 39.06 -3.98
N PHE A 509 0.15 38.04 -3.20
CA PHE A 509 -0.61 37.76 -1.99
C PHE A 509 -0.36 38.99 -1.11
N GLU A 510 -1.18 40.02 -1.27
CA GLU A 510 -1.07 41.18 -0.40
C GLU A 510 -1.14 40.67 1.03
N ARG A 511 -0.09 41.02 1.79
CA ARG A 511 0.07 40.77 3.21
C ARG A 511 -1.04 41.45 4.04
N GLU A 512 -1.97 42.14 3.38
CA GLU A 512 -3.02 43.02 3.92
C GLU A 512 -4.26 42.27 4.44
N ASP A 513 -4.45 40.99 4.09
CA ASP A 513 -5.48 40.14 4.74
C ASP A 513 -5.07 39.65 6.15
N ARG A 514 -4.07 40.27 6.78
CA ARG A 514 -3.85 40.15 8.24
C ARG A 514 -4.82 41.01 9.04
N ASP A 515 -5.58 41.89 8.40
CA ASP A 515 -6.68 42.60 9.06
C ASP A 515 -7.98 41.78 9.04
N LEU A 516 -7.97 40.70 9.83
CA LEU A 516 -9.19 40.23 10.49
C LEU A 516 -9.57 41.12 11.69
N SER A 517 -9.12 42.38 11.73
CA SER A 517 -9.65 43.41 12.63
C SER A 517 -11.02 43.92 12.18
N THR A 518 -11.50 43.56 10.99
CA THR A 518 -12.83 43.95 10.46
C THR A 518 -13.87 42.83 10.45
N VAL A 519 -13.70 41.79 11.29
CA VAL A 519 -14.82 40.93 11.70
C VAL A 519 -15.27 41.40 13.07
N GLY A 520 -16.26 42.31 13.06
CA GLY A 520 -17.10 42.71 14.19
C GLY A 520 -16.43 42.76 15.57
N SER A 521 -16.08 43.96 16.03
CA SER A 521 -15.85 44.21 17.45
C SER A 521 -16.97 43.60 18.28
N LEU A 522 -16.66 42.58 19.07
CA LEU A 522 -17.56 42.07 20.09
C LEU A 522 -17.64 43.15 21.17
N THR A 523 -18.67 43.99 21.12
CA THR A 523 -18.98 44.92 22.19
C THR A 523 -19.34 44.10 23.43
N MET A 524 -18.57 44.26 24.50
CA MET A 524 -18.96 43.80 25.83
C MET A 524 -20.27 44.50 26.20
N LEU A 525 -21.32 43.74 26.46
CA LEU A 525 -22.48 44.24 27.19
C LEU A 525 -22.19 44.04 28.67
N ASP A 526 -21.69 45.11 29.31
CA ASP A 526 -21.71 45.23 30.76
C ASP A 526 -23.12 45.65 31.22
N GLY A 527 -23.67 44.86 32.15
CA GLY A 527 -24.61 45.29 33.21
C GLY A 527 -26.04 45.71 32.83
N GLU A 528 -27.02 44.86 33.11
CA GLU A 528 -27.89 44.90 34.32
C GLU A 528 -28.63 43.58 34.52
#